data_AF-A0A7C7NHU9-F1
#
_entry.id   AF-A0A7C7NHU9-F1
#
_cell.length_a   1.000
_cell.length_b   1.000
_cell.length_c   1.000
_cell.angle_alpha   90.00
_cell.angle_beta   90.00
_cell.angle_gamma   90.00
#
_symmetry.space_group_name_H-M   'P 1'
#
loop_
_entity.id
_entity.type
_entity.pdbx_description
1 polymer ?
#
loop_
_entity_poly.entity_id
_entity_poly.type
_entity_poly.pdbx_seq_one_letter_code
_entity_poly.pdbx_strand_id
1 'polypeptide(L)'
;VEPVTFVGTETSLLDMNLGECSDWSDDIFCWDEVKLKNIKDSLFSEVYIDSIAIFSTLDGRGVTSYDYGLPPTTAQRMDTYAYQTFMHEFGHSHALLGDEYISSDDREDSTNYEANYSANNTTNSDVYSLKWNHWIEDLTSVPGLDPFAGLSSVGLFEGNYYGETGNYRPKHNTVMNNKENLRYGEVGSESFAIVSTQNQFGPWLTDFEFLEESEVRSSVKISLLGKYDASKLRIEWYKNSEKVDSLTDQKEVIFTRPTVDEITRYTWKAVDLTGVITVAEDPFDVNDSYEGLFDYRPRFYSWNGSSWEGPFYSPDDLTPYDYGVSIEVLGSSLFINWSLW
;
A
#
# COMPACT_ATOMS: atom_id res chain seq x y z
N VAL A 1 6.56 -21.66 9.13
CA VAL A 1 6.40 -22.32 7.81
C VAL A 1 7.55 -23.31 7.69
N GLU A 2 7.25 -24.59 7.55
CA GLU A 2 8.30 -25.61 7.32
C GLU A 2 8.89 -25.44 5.92
N PRO A 3 10.18 -25.72 5.69
CA PRO A 3 10.78 -25.62 4.37
C PRO A 3 10.14 -26.64 3.42
N VAL A 4 9.53 -26.15 2.34
CA VAL A 4 9.02 -27.02 1.27
C VAL A 4 10.20 -27.52 0.45
N THR A 5 10.41 -28.83 0.41
CA THR A 5 11.45 -29.45 -0.42
C THR A 5 10.83 -29.86 -1.75
N PHE A 6 11.17 -29.14 -2.82
CA PHE A 6 10.76 -29.53 -4.17
C PHE A 6 11.64 -30.68 -4.66
N VAL A 7 11.04 -31.82 -4.98
CA VAL A 7 11.72 -32.94 -5.64
C VAL A 7 11.46 -32.80 -7.14
N GLY A 8 12.42 -32.24 -7.88
CA GLY A 8 12.27 -31.97 -9.32
C GLY A 8 13.59 -31.95 -10.08
N THR A 9 13.60 -32.68 -11.20
CA THR A 9 14.62 -32.85 -12.24
C THR A 9 15.03 -31.54 -12.93
N GLU A 10 16.33 -31.35 -13.17
CA GLU A 10 17.09 -30.47 -14.12
C GLU A 10 16.48 -29.21 -14.79
N THR A 11 15.33 -28.68 -14.37
CA THR A 11 14.75 -27.42 -14.87
C THR A 11 14.72 -26.38 -13.76
N SER A 12 15.14 -25.14 -14.06
CA SER A 12 15.09 -24.01 -13.13
C SER A 12 13.66 -23.80 -12.60
N LEU A 13 13.51 -23.60 -11.28
CA LEU A 13 12.20 -23.51 -10.62
C LEU A 13 11.36 -22.32 -11.14
N LEU A 14 12.03 -21.20 -11.41
CA LEU A 14 11.42 -19.93 -11.80
C LEU A 14 11.94 -19.41 -13.15
N ASP A 15 12.80 -20.17 -13.85
CA ASP A 15 13.51 -19.73 -15.06
C ASP A 15 14.17 -18.35 -14.91
N MET A 16 14.78 -18.11 -13.74
CA MET A 16 15.46 -16.85 -13.47
C MET A 16 16.58 -16.59 -14.48
N ASN A 17 16.63 -15.36 -14.98
CA ASN A 17 17.65 -14.84 -15.88
C ASN A 17 17.93 -13.36 -15.57
N LEU A 18 18.77 -12.72 -16.37
CA LEU A 18 19.14 -11.31 -16.22
C LEU A 18 18.77 -10.54 -17.50
N GLY A 19 18.06 -9.43 -17.32
CA GLY A 19 17.75 -8.45 -18.37
C GLY A 19 16.70 -8.85 -19.41
N GLU A 20 16.32 -10.12 -19.57
CA GLU A 20 15.43 -10.53 -20.67
C GLU A 20 13.99 -9.97 -20.59
N CYS A 21 13.60 -9.46 -19.43
CA CYS A 21 12.29 -8.86 -19.16
C CYS A 21 12.24 -7.35 -19.40
N SER A 22 13.34 -6.71 -19.80
CA SER A 22 13.44 -5.26 -19.93
C SER A 22 14.42 -4.83 -21.02
N ASP A 23 14.10 -3.74 -21.72
CA ASP A 23 15.00 -3.13 -22.70
C ASP A 23 15.95 -2.08 -22.08
N TRP A 24 15.79 -1.73 -20.80
CA TRP A 24 16.56 -0.65 -20.15
C TRP A 24 17.70 -1.13 -19.26
N SER A 25 17.76 -2.42 -18.94
CA SER A 25 18.86 -3.01 -18.16
C SER A 25 19.09 -4.46 -18.56
N ASP A 26 20.36 -4.79 -18.79
CA ASP A 26 20.80 -6.14 -19.12
C ASP A 26 21.13 -6.98 -17.85
N ASP A 27 21.05 -6.40 -16.66
CA ASP A 27 21.56 -6.98 -15.40
C ASP A 27 20.53 -7.10 -14.27
N ILE A 28 19.30 -6.60 -14.42
CA ILE A 28 18.23 -6.83 -13.44
C ILE A 28 17.75 -8.28 -13.45
N PHE A 29 17.27 -8.77 -12.30
CA PHE A 29 16.65 -10.08 -12.22
C PHE A 29 15.31 -10.13 -12.97
N CYS A 30 15.13 -11.18 -13.75
CA CYS A 30 13.88 -11.54 -14.39
C CYS A 30 13.46 -12.96 -13.99
N TRP A 31 12.16 -13.23 -13.97
CA TRP A 31 11.59 -14.53 -13.61
C TRP A 31 10.32 -14.83 -14.41
N ASP A 32 9.93 -16.09 -14.46
CA ASP A 32 8.66 -16.53 -15.03
C ASP A 32 7.52 -16.28 -14.02
N GLU A 33 6.70 -15.26 -14.29
CA GLU A 33 5.54 -14.87 -13.48
C GLU A 33 4.50 -16.00 -13.35
N VAL A 34 4.32 -16.82 -14.39
CA VAL A 34 3.35 -17.91 -14.40
C VAL A 34 3.80 -19.02 -13.45
N LYS A 35 5.09 -19.37 -13.47
CA LYS A 35 5.68 -20.32 -12.52
C LYS A 35 5.61 -19.79 -11.08
N LEU A 36 5.96 -18.52 -10.86
CA LEU A 36 5.89 -17.92 -9.54
C LEU A 36 4.47 -17.94 -8.99
N LYS A 37 3.48 -17.58 -9.82
CA LYS A 37 2.06 -17.66 -9.48
C LYS A 37 1.64 -19.08 -9.14
N ASN A 38 2.02 -20.06 -9.94
CA ASN A 38 1.69 -21.47 -9.67
C ASN A 38 2.28 -21.96 -8.35
N ILE A 39 3.51 -21.56 -8.02
CA ILE A 39 4.15 -21.89 -6.73
C ILE A 39 3.39 -21.23 -5.59
N LYS A 40 3.12 -19.92 -5.70
CA LYS A 40 2.37 -19.15 -4.71
C LYS A 40 1.01 -19.79 -4.43
N ASP A 41 0.22 -20.02 -5.47
CA ASP A 41 -1.14 -20.56 -5.35
C ASP A 41 -1.13 -22.02 -4.85
N SER A 42 -0.15 -22.83 -5.24
CA SER A 42 -0.06 -24.23 -4.82
C SER A 42 0.43 -24.42 -3.40
N LEU A 43 1.36 -23.58 -2.91
CA LEU A 43 1.94 -23.73 -1.58
C LEU A 43 1.22 -22.92 -0.51
N PHE A 44 0.56 -21.83 -0.90
CA PHE A 44 0.03 -20.82 0.00
C PHE A 44 -1.42 -20.45 -0.35
N SER A 45 -2.24 -21.44 -0.74
CA SER A 45 -3.63 -21.24 -1.17
C SER A 45 -4.54 -20.57 -0.13
N GLU A 46 -4.19 -20.68 1.16
CA GLU A 46 -4.98 -20.14 2.28
C GLU A 46 -4.32 -18.91 2.93
N VAL A 47 -3.23 -18.40 2.35
CA VAL A 47 -2.47 -17.28 2.92
C VAL A 47 -2.53 -16.10 1.97
N TYR A 48 -3.01 -14.97 2.47
CA TYR A 48 -2.83 -13.70 1.78
C TYR A 48 -1.34 -13.32 1.83
N ILE A 49 -0.72 -13.26 0.66
CA ILE A 49 0.68 -12.85 0.48
C ILE A 49 0.65 -11.42 -0.07
N ASP A 50 1.27 -10.50 0.68
CA ASP A 50 1.38 -9.09 0.34
C ASP A 50 2.69 -8.74 -0.37
N SER A 51 3.76 -9.50 -0.14
CA SER A 51 5.01 -9.34 -0.90
C SER A 51 5.78 -10.66 -1.02
N ILE A 52 6.55 -10.80 -2.09
CA ILE A 52 7.42 -11.96 -2.35
C ILE A 52 8.87 -11.47 -2.46
N ALA A 53 9.81 -12.22 -1.87
CA ALA A 53 11.23 -11.95 -2.00
C ALA A 53 11.99 -13.17 -2.54
N ILE A 54 12.77 -12.96 -3.59
CA ILE A 54 13.55 -14.00 -4.28
C ILE A 54 15.04 -13.74 -4.08
N PHE A 55 15.73 -14.70 -3.49
CA PHE A 55 17.18 -14.68 -3.31
C PHE A 55 17.83 -15.63 -4.32
N SER A 56 18.61 -15.08 -5.23
CA SER A 56 19.23 -15.83 -6.34
C SER A 56 20.75 -15.88 -6.23
N THR A 57 21.36 -16.96 -6.71
CA THR A 57 22.83 -17.05 -6.85
C THR A 57 23.35 -16.38 -8.10
N LEU A 58 22.48 -15.96 -9.03
CA LEU A 58 22.89 -15.20 -10.22
C LEU A 58 23.42 -13.82 -9.80
N ASP A 59 24.34 -13.28 -10.60
CA ASP A 59 24.97 -12.00 -10.35
C ASP A 59 24.21 -10.85 -11.01
N GLY A 60 23.01 -10.56 -10.49
CA GLY A 60 22.13 -9.52 -10.99
C GLY A 60 22.01 -8.31 -10.06
N ARG A 61 21.56 -7.19 -10.62
CA ARG A 61 21.11 -5.99 -9.93
C ARG A 61 19.75 -6.25 -9.28
N GLY A 62 19.62 -5.83 -8.01
CA GLY A 62 18.34 -5.89 -7.29
C GLY A 62 17.23 -5.16 -8.05
N VAL A 63 16.02 -5.69 -7.95
CA VAL A 63 14.84 -5.09 -8.58
C VAL A 63 13.57 -5.47 -7.83
N THR A 64 12.57 -4.60 -7.94
CA THR A 64 11.19 -4.87 -7.55
C THR A 64 10.29 -4.73 -8.76
N SER A 65 9.48 -5.75 -9.03
CA SER A 65 8.46 -5.72 -10.08
C SER A 65 7.05 -5.76 -9.48
N TYR A 66 6.13 -5.10 -10.18
CA TYR A 66 4.70 -5.05 -9.88
C TYR A 66 3.93 -5.83 -10.96
N ASP A 67 4.19 -7.13 -11.03
CA ASP A 67 3.62 -8.03 -12.04
C ASP A 67 2.09 -8.12 -11.87
N TYR A 68 1.33 -7.75 -12.91
CA TYR A 68 -0.13 -7.71 -12.87
C TYR A 68 -0.70 -9.11 -12.53
N GLY A 69 -1.21 -9.27 -11.30
CA GLY A 69 -1.79 -10.53 -10.81
C GLY A 69 -0.93 -11.29 -9.79
N LEU A 70 0.24 -10.77 -9.46
CA LEU A 70 1.08 -11.21 -8.34
C LEU A 70 1.24 -10.09 -7.30
N PRO A 71 1.54 -10.44 -6.04
CA PRO A 71 2.02 -9.46 -5.07
C PRO A 71 3.35 -8.86 -5.55
N PRO A 72 3.67 -7.60 -5.16
CA PRO A 72 4.98 -7.00 -5.44
C PRO A 72 6.12 -7.95 -5.08
N THR A 73 6.98 -8.20 -6.06
CA THR A 73 8.03 -9.20 -5.97
C THR A 73 9.38 -8.52 -6.09
N THR A 74 10.21 -8.68 -5.06
CA THR A 74 11.61 -8.26 -5.08
C THR A 74 12.52 -9.45 -5.38
N ALA A 75 13.59 -9.20 -6.15
CA ALA A 75 14.64 -10.16 -6.41
C ALA A 75 16.03 -9.54 -6.22
N GLN A 76 16.94 -10.32 -5.62
CA GLN A 76 18.29 -9.87 -5.30
C GLN A 76 19.29 -11.03 -5.26
N ARG A 77 20.56 -10.68 -5.44
CA ARG A 77 21.69 -11.61 -5.30
C ARG A 77 21.86 -12.06 -3.85
N MET A 78 22.21 -13.34 -3.70
CA MET A 78 22.74 -13.90 -2.46
C MET A 78 24.23 -13.57 -2.33
N ASP A 79 24.55 -12.66 -1.41
CA ASP A 79 25.91 -12.31 -1.03
C ASP A 79 25.99 -11.80 0.42
N THR A 80 27.17 -11.33 0.83
CA THR A 80 27.42 -10.82 2.19
C THR A 80 26.68 -9.52 2.52
N TYR A 81 26.20 -8.79 1.51
CA TYR A 81 25.51 -7.51 1.61
C TYR A 81 24.05 -7.59 1.12
N ALA A 82 23.53 -8.80 0.87
CA ALA A 82 22.17 -9.02 0.38
C ALA A 82 21.11 -8.36 1.26
N TYR A 83 21.35 -8.21 2.56
CA TYR A 83 20.45 -7.53 3.48
C TYR A 83 20.28 -6.02 3.18
N GLN A 84 21.30 -5.36 2.62
CA GLN A 84 21.22 -3.95 2.22
C GLN A 84 20.32 -3.79 1.00
N THR A 85 20.59 -4.58 -0.05
CA THR A 85 19.77 -4.60 -1.26
C THR A 85 18.35 -5.05 -0.94
N PHE A 86 18.18 -6.12 -0.16
CA PHE A 86 16.85 -6.56 0.26
C PHE A 86 16.09 -5.48 1.01
N MET A 87 16.71 -4.76 1.96
CA MET A 87 16.04 -3.67 2.66
C MET A 87 15.61 -2.55 1.69
N HIS A 88 16.46 -2.18 0.73
CA HIS A 88 16.12 -1.21 -0.30
C HIS A 88 14.91 -1.67 -1.13
N GLU A 89 15.00 -2.87 -1.72
CA GLU A 89 13.94 -3.39 -2.58
C GLU A 89 12.64 -3.70 -1.83
N PHE A 90 12.74 -4.15 -0.58
CA PHE A 90 11.58 -4.32 0.29
C PHE A 90 10.89 -2.99 0.61
N GLY A 91 11.63 -1.87 0.57
CA GLY A 91 11.05 -0.53 0.62
C GLY A 91 10.09 -0.27 -0.54
N HIS A 92 10.43 -0.70 -1.75
CA HIS A 92 9.51 -0.67 -2.89
C HIS A 92 8.37 -1.66 -2.68
N SER A 93 8.69 -2.95 -2.50
CA SER A 93 7.69 -4.02 -2.58
C SER A 93 6.65 -3.99 -1.46
N HIS A 94 7.03 -3.48 -0.27
CA HIS A 94 6.13 -3.41 0.87
C HIS A 94 5.63 -1.99 1.14
N ALA A 95 6.52 -1.00 1.15
CA ALA A 95 6.17 0.36 1.59
C ALA A 95 5.97 1.34 0.43
N LEU A 96 6.00 0.86 -0.82
CA LEU A 96 5.71 1.63 -2.02
C LEU A 96 6.58 2.90 -2.10
N LEU A 97 7.81 2.80 -1.61
CA LEU A 97 8.79 3.88 -1.67
C LEU A 97 9.35 3.96 -3.07
N GLY A 98 9.75 5.16 -3.49
CA GLY A 98 10.50 5.40 -4.71
C GLY A 98 11.99 5.57 -4.41
N ASP A 99 12.79 5.45 -5.46
CA ASP A 99 14.22 5.63 -5.38
C ASP A 99 14.57 7.10 -5.11
N GLU A 100 15.49 7.32 -4.17
CA GLU A 100 15.89 8.66 -3.74
C GLU A 100 17.27 9.08 -4.28
N TYR A 101 18.04 8.14 -4.84
CA TYR A 101 19.32 8.45 -5.45
C TYR A 101 19.12 9.09 -6.82
N ILE A 102 20.05 9.98 -7.19
CA ILE A 102 20.13 10.50 -8.55
C ILE A 102 20.63 9.38 -9.46
N SER A 103 19.87 9.06 -10.51
CA SER A 103 20.32 8.12 -11.54
C SER A 103 21.17 8.84 -12.59
N SER A 104 22.19 8.15 -13.09
CA SER A 104 22.91 8.57 -14.31
C SER A 104 22.19 8.20 -15.60
N ASP A 105 21.16 7.35 -15.50
CA ASP A 105 20.31 7.03 -16.64
C ASP A 105 19.41 8.25 -16.89
N ASP A 106 19.32 8.75 -18.13
CA ASP A 106 18.49 9.89 -18.54
C ASP A 106 17.01 9.61 -18.23
N ARG A 107 16.60 9.85 -16.98
CA ARG A 107 15.21 9.78 -16.49
C ARG A 107 14.62 11.18 -16.27
N GLU A 108 15.32 12.22 -16.68
CA GLU A 108 14.80 13.60 -16.71
C GLU A 108 13.55 13.75 -17.59
N ASP A 109 13.34 12.83 -18.55
CA ASP A 109 12.12 12.75 -19.39
C ASP A 109 10.97 11.95 -18.72
N SER A 110 11.12 11.51 -17.46
CA SER A 110 10.02 10.89 -16.72
C SER A 110 8.87 11.88 -16.51
N THR A 111 7.63 11.39 -16.46
CA THR A 111 6.50 12.28 -16.28
C THR A 111 6.39 12.69 -14.81
N ASN A 112 5.77 13.86 -14.58
CA ASN A 112 5.44 14.29 -13.21
C ASN A 112 4.63 13.24 -12.44
N TYR A 113 3.88 12.37 -13.13
CA TYR A 113 3.11 11.34 -12.46
C TYR A 113 4.01 10.30 -11.78
N GLU A 114 5.03 9.77 -12.46
CA GLU A 114 5.92 8.77 -11.83
C GLU A 114 6.72 9.40 -10.67
N ALA A 115 7.22 10.62 -10.86
CA ALA A 115 8.01 11.32 -9.85
C ALA A 115 7.23 11.70 -8.57
N ASN A 116 5.89 11.77 -8.67
CA ASN A 116 5.01 12.05 -7.53
C ASN A 116 4.25 10.82 -7.05
N TYR A 117 4.49 9.63 -7.60
CA TYR A 117 3.71 8.45 -7.25
C TYR A 117 3.98 7.98 -5.81
N SER A 118 5.25 7.88 -5.43
CA SER A 118 5.69 7.35 -4.14
C SER A 118 5.55 8.35 -2.98
N ALA A 119 5.44 7.83 -1.76
CA ALA A 119 5.28 8.62 -0.55
C ALA A 119 6.52 9.52 -0.25
N ASN A 120 7.71 9.13 -0.70
CA ASN A 120 8.99 9.78 -0.43
C ASN A 120 9.59 10.52 -1.65
N ASN A 121 8.86 10.67 -2.75
CA ASN A 121 9.29 11.47 -3.90
C ASN A 121 8.22 12.49 -4.27
N THR A 122 8.67 13.65 -4.78
CA THR A 122 7.76 14.67 -5.31
C THR A 122 8.48 15.63 -6.25
N THR A 123 7.73 16.31 -7.11
CA THR A 123 8.16 17.52 -7.83
C THR A 123 7.58 18.79 -7.19
N ASN A 124 6.73 18.68 -6.17
CA ASN A 124 6.20 19.82 -5.42
C ASN A 124 7.31 20.42 -4.55
N SER A 125 7.46 21.75 -4.58
CA SER A 125 8.43 22.49 -3.78
C SER A 125 7.80 23.40 -2.73
N ASP A 126 6.46 23.48 -2.70
CA ASP A 126 5.74 24.28 -1.72
C ASP A 126 5.60 23.51 -0.41
N VAL A 127 6.38 23.92 0.59
CA VAL A 127 6.45 23.29 1.92
C VAL A 127 5.12 23.19 2.66
N TYR A 128 4.13 24.02 2.30
CA TYR A 128 2.80 23.97 2.92
C TYR A 128 1.86 22.94 2.27
N SER A 129 2.17 22.49 1.06
CA SER A 129 1.40 21.47 0.33
C SER A 129 2.21 20.19 0.06
N LEU A 130 3.42 20.06 0.60
CA LEU A 130 4.19 18.82 0.54
C LEU A 130 3.44 17.69 1.25
N LYS A 131 3.41 16.52 0.60
CA LYS A 131 2.78 15.30 1.13
C LYS A 131 3.36 14.78 2.46
N TRP A 132 4.53 15.26 2.88
CA TRP A 132 5.14 14.94 4.19
C TRP A 132 5.37 16.16 5.08
N ASN A 133 4.67 17.27 4.83
CA ASN A 133 4.84 18.51 5.58
C ASN A 133 4.63 18.32 7.10
N HIS A 134 3.81 17.36 7.52
CA HIS A 134 3.51 17.03 8.90
C HIS A 134 4.72 16.48 9.69
N TRP A 135 5.78 16.07 9.00
CA TRP A 135 7.05 15.69 9.62
C TRP A 135 8.07 16.82 9.71
N ILE A 136 7.82 17.97 9.08
CA ILE A 136 8.77 19.09 9.09
C ILE A 136 8.51 19.94 10.34
N GLU A 137 9.48 19.97 11.26
CA GLU A 137 9.34 20.65 12.56
C GLU A 137 9.12 22.16 12.44
N ASP A 138 9.77 22.81 11.48
CA ASP A 138 9.67 24.26 11.23
C ASP A 138 9.60 24.55 9.72
N LEU A 139 8.39 24.84 9.23
CA LEU A 139 8.16 25.20 7.83
C LEU A 139 8.80 26.54 7.41
N THR A 140 9.36 27.30 8.35
CA THR A 140 10.11 28.54 8.07
C THR A 140 11.62 28.34 7.98
N SER A 141 12.13 27.19 8.44
CA SER A 141 13.55 26.81 8.43
C SER A 141 13.67 25.32 8.06
N VAL A 142 13.39 25.01 6.79
CA VAL A 142 13.25 23.63 6.31
C VAL A 142 14.61 23.03 5.93
N PRO A 143 15.02 21.87 6.49
CA PRO A 143 16.21 21.15 6.06
C PRO A 143 16.20 20.88 4.55
N GLY A 144 17.33 21.11 3.88
CA GLY A 144 17.45 21.00 2.42
C GLY A 144 17.12 22.28 1.65
N LEU A 145 16.37 23.22 2.24
CA LEU A 145 16.17 24.58 1.71
C LEU A 145 16.96 25.63 2.49
N ASP A 146 16.93 25.56 3.82
CA ASP A 146 17.68 26.45 4.71
C ASP A 146 19.06 25.84 5.03
N PRO A 147 20.17 26.52 4.65
CA PRO A 147 21.52 26.04 4.94
C PRO A 147 21.85 25.94 6.44
N PHE A 148 21.04 26.54 7.33
CA PHE A 148 21.23 26.51 8.78
C PHE A 148 20.40 25.45 9.51
N ALA A 149 19.43 24.79 8.85
CA ALA A 149 18.50 23.84 9.46
C ALA A 149 19.10 22.42 9.70
N GLY A 150 20.34 22.17 9.26
CA GLY A 150 20.98 20.86 9.34
C GLY A 150 20.43 19.85 8.31
N LEU A 151 20.88 18.59 8.37
CA LEU A 151 20.59 17.56 7.35
C LEU A 151 19.94 16.28 7.93
N SER A 152 19.73 16.22 9.25
CA SER A 152 19.28 14.99 9.94
C SER A 152 17.77 14.84 10.02
N SER A 153 17.04 15.95 10.05
CA SER A 153 15.58 15.98 10.18
C SER A 153 14.89 15.86 8.82
N VAL A 154 13.58 15.62 8.84
CA VAL A 154 12.77 15.64 7.61
C VAL A 154 12.72 17.06 7.05
N GLY A 155 12.82 17.17 5.74
CA GLY A 155 12.78 18.44 5.03
C GLY A 155 12.49 18.25 3.55
N LEU A 156 13.07 19.09 2.70
CA LEU A 156 12.91 19.05 1.26
C LEU A 156 14.29 19.13 0.61
N PHE A 157 14.84 17.96 0.26
CA PHE A 157 16.16 17.85 -0.34
C PHE A 157 16.02 17.65 -1.85
N GLU A 158 16.67 18.51 -2.63
CA GLU A 158 16.64 18.45 -4.09
C GLU A 158 17.44 17.23 -4.62
N GLY A 159 16.92 16.63 -5.69
CA GLY A 159 17.40 15.42 -6.34
C GLY A 159 16.63 14.17 -5.90
N ASN A 160 16.21 13.36 -6.87
CA ASN A 160 15.81 11.96 -6.65
C ASN A 160 16.04 11.17 -7.95
N TYR A 161 15.48 9.97 -8.04
CA TYR A 161 15.65 9.08 -9.19
C TYR A 161 15.15 9.63 -10.53
N TYR A 162 14.22 10.58 -10.47
CA TYR A 162 13.56 11.16 -11.63
C TYR A 162 14.24 12.46 -12.12
N GLY A 163 15.22 12.97 -11.38
CA GLY A 163 16.05 14.10 -11.84
C GLY A 163 16.84 14.79 -10.74
N GLU A 164 17.91 15.48 -11.14
CA GLU A 164 18.76 16.26 -10.22
C GLU A 164 18.10 17.54 -9.74
N THR A 165 17.26 18.17 -10.57
CA THR A 165 16.60 19.45 -10.28
C THR A 165 15.09 19.34 -10.35
N GLY A 166 14.38 20.14 -9.55
CA GLY A 166 12.90 20.17 -9.56
C GLY A 166 12.23 18.90 -9.03
N ASN A 167 13.02 17.99 -8.45
CA ASN A 167 12.63 16.72 -7.89
C ASN A 167 13.15 16.67 -6.46
N TYR A 168 12.39 16.12 -5.51
CA TYR A 168 12.71 16.21 -4.10
C TYR A 168 12.47 14.90 -3.35
N ARG A 169 13.19 14.77 -2.23
CA ARG A 169 13.10 13.66 -1.26
C ARG A 169 13.04 14.20 0.18
N PRO A 170 12.48 13.44 1.15
CA PRO A 170 12.21 13.93 2.50
C PRO A 170 13.45 14.00 3.39
N LYS A 171 14.52 13.25 3.09
CA LYS A 171 15.75 13.26 3.89
C LYS A 171 16.99 13.36 3.02
N HIS A 172 18.06 13.87 3.62
CA HIS A 172 19.36 13.92 2.96
C HIS A 172 19.85 12.53 2.50
N ASN A 173 19.63 11.51 3.34
CA ASN A 173 20.02 10.13 3.06
C ASN A 173 19.13 9.12 3.80
N THR A 174 18.64 8.12 3.06
CA THR A 174 17.91 6.93 3.54
C THR A 174 18.45 5.68 2.85
N VAL A 175 17.91 4.50 3.16
CA VAL A 175 18.17 3.26 2.42
C VAL A 175 17.71 3.34 0.95
N MET A 176 16.73 4.20 0.63
CA MET A 176 16.26 4.43 -0.74
C MET A 176 17.22 5.32 -1.54
N ASN A 177 18.11 6.05 -0.88
CA ASN A 177 19.16 6.85 -1.53
C ASN A 177 20.52 6.13 -1.51
N ASN A 178 20.85 5.48 -0.41
CA ASN A 178 22.04 4.66 -0.29
C ASN A 178 21.71 3.45 0.58
N LYS A 179 21.69 2.27 -0.04
CA LYS A 179 21.36 1.00 0.62
C LYS A 179 22.24 0.66 1.84
N GLU A 180 23.44 1.23 1.95
CA GLU A 180 24.32 1.07 3.12
C GLU A 180 23.82 1.82 4.37
N ASN A 181 22.90 2.79 4.21
CA ASN A 181 22.36 3.59 5.31
C ASN A 181 21.45 2.77 6.24
N LEU A 182 20.75 1.76 5.71
CA LEU A 182 19.89 0.83 6.45
C LEU A 182 18.81 1.51 7.33
N ARG A 183 18.27 2.64 6.87
CA ARG A 183 17.17 3.35 7.54
C ARG A 183 16.21 3.91 6.51
N TYR A 184 14.91 3.67 6.68
CA TYR A 184 13.88 4.26 5.82
C TYR A 184 13.60 5.75 6.11
N GLY A 185 14.01 6.24 7.28
CA GLY A 185 13.59 7.56 7.75
C GLY A 185 12.13 7.59 8.22
N GLU A 186 11.66 8.74 8.66
CA GLU A 186 10.34 8.92 9.27
C GLU A 186 9.24 8.70 8.22
N VAL A 187 9.31 9.38 7.07
CA VAL A 187 8.36 9.21 5.96
C VAL A 187 8.30 7.77 5.47
N GLY A 188 9.47 7.12 5.29
CA GLY A 188 9.49 5.72 4.87
C GLY A 188 8.90 4.77 5.92
N SER A 189 9.18 5.01 7.21
CA SER A 189 8.63 4.20 8.31
C SER A 189 7.13 4.36 8.48
N GLU A 190 6.61 5.59 8.28
CA GLU A 190 5.18 5.86 8.25
C GLU A 190 4.50 5.12 7.09
N SER A 191 5.08 5.17 5.89
CA SER A 191 4.62 4.42 4.71
C SER A 191 4.54 2.91 4.99
N PHE A 192 5.57 2.35 5.67
CA PHE A 192 5.56 0.95 6.11
C PHE A 192 4.36 0.63 7.01
N ALA A 193 4.08 1.49 7.99
CA ALA A 193 2.98 1.30 8.93
C ALA A 193 1.60 1.45 8.26
N ILE A 194 1.47 2.40 7.33
CA ILE A 194 0.26 2.59 6.51
C ILE A 194 -0.01 1.34 5.68
N VAL A 195 0.94 0.88 4.85
CA VAL A 195 0.70 -0.28 3.97
C VAL A 195 0.50 -1.55 4.79
N SER A 196 1.22 -1.73 5.91
CA SER A 196 0.94 -2.84 6.83
C SER A 196 -0.49 -2.81 7.37
N THR A 197 -1.02 -1.62 7.66
CA THR A 197 -2.40 -1.45 8.12
C THR A 197 -3.39 -1.78 7.00
N GLN A 198 -3.15 -1.31 5.77
CA GLN A 198 -3.96 -1.63 4.59
C GLN A 198 -3.98 -3.13 4.29
N ASN A 199 -2.84 -3.80 4.39
CA ASN A 199 -2.76 -5.25 4.17
C ASN A 199 -3.55 -6.04 5.21
N GLN A 200 -3.68 -5.54 6.45
CA GLN A 200 -4.44 -6.22 7.52
C GLN A 200 -5.93 -5.86 7.55
N PHE A 201 -6.28 -4.61 7.22
CA PHE A 201 -7.63 -4.05 7.38
C PHE A 201 -8.26 -3.60 6.06
N GLY A 202 -7.67 -3.96 4.93
CA GLY A 202 -8.25 -3.78 3.61
C GLY A 202 -9.42 -4.74 3.33
N PRO A 203 -10.12 -4.57 2.19
CA PRO A 203 -11.29 -5.37 1.84
C PRO A 203 -10.94 -6.84 1.57
N TRP A 204 -9.69 -7.17 1.21
CA TRP A 204 -9.23 -8.53 0.93
C TRP A 204 -9.16 -9.43 2.16
N LEU A 205 -9.00 -8.83 3.35
CA LEU A 205 -9.02 -9.51 4.65
C LEU A 205 -10.24 -9.05 5.46
N THR A 206 -11.33 -8.73 4.78
CA THR A 206 -12.61 -8.43 5.40
C THR A 206 -13.68 -9.32 4.79
N ASP A 207 -14.48 -9.93 5.65
CA ASP A 207 -15.65 -10.71 5.26
C ASP A 207 -16.92 -9.96 5.66
N PHE A 208 -17.97 -10.07 4.85
CA PHE A 208 -19.27 -9.52 5.21
C PHE A 208 -20.40 -10.47 4.80
N GLU A 209 -21.39 -10.57 5.69
CA GLU A 209 -22.50 -11.48 5.57
C GLU A 209 -23.81 -10.72 5.80
N PHE A 210 -24.73 -10.80 4.84
CA PHE A 210 -26.08 -10.32 5.04
C PHE A 210 -26.87 -11.32 5.87
N LEU A 211 -27.48 -10.85 6.96
CA LEU A 211 -28.36 -11.66 7.79
C LEU A 211 -29.82 -11.32 7.44
N GLU A 212 -30.65 -12.36 7.40
CA GLU A 212 -32.04 -12.24 6.96
C GLU A 212 -33.02 -12.60 8.08
N GLU A 213 -34.11 -11.84 8.16
CA GLU A 213 -35.29 -12.15 8.96
C GLU A 213 -36.49 -12.20 8.02
N SER A 214 -37.21 -13.33 8.02
CA SER A 214 -38.39 -13.52 7.16
C SER A 214 -38.12 -13.25 5.67
N GLU A 215 -36.99 -13.74 5.14
CA GLU A 215 -36.55 -13.58 3.74
C GLU A 215 -36.23 -12.12 3.34
N VAL A 216 -36.05 -11.24 4.32
CA VAL A 216 -35.63 -9.84 4.13
C VAL A 216 -34.30 -9.61 4.83
N ARG A 217 -33.34 -9.00 4.13
CA ARG A 217 -32.07 -8.60 4.72
C ARG A 217 -32.30 -7.58 5.83
N SER A 218 -32.02 -7.99 7.06
CA SER A 218 -32.30 -7.23 8.28
C SER A 218 -31.04 -6.61 8.88
N SER A 219 -29.87 -7.15 8.57
CA SER A 219 -28.58 -6.65 9.05
C SER A 219 -27.41 -7.11 8.18
N VAL A 220 -26.26 -6.52 8.41
CA VAL A 220 -24.97 -6.95 7.84
C VAL A 220 -23.99 -7.21 8.97
N LYS A 221 -23.35 -8.38 8.96
CA LYS A 221 -22.20 -8.69 9.80
C LYS A 221 -20.93 -8.36 9.02
N ILE A 222 -19.98 -7.67 9.64
CA ILE A 222 -18.67 -7.37 9.06
C ILE A 222 -17.61 -7.95 9.97
N SER A 223 -16.68 -8.74 9.42
CA SER A 223 -15.63 -9.46 10.14
C SER A 223 -14.26 -9.11 9.58
N LEU A 224 -13.41 -8.52 10.41
CA LEU A 224 -12.02 -8.19 10.09
C LEU A 224 -11.13 -9.41 10.35
N LEU A 225 -10.53 -9.96 9.30
CA LEU A 225 -9.72 -11.19 9.37
C LEU A 225 -8.25 -10.92 9.69
N GLY A 226 -7.79 -9.68 9.51
CA GLY A 226 -6.42 -9.24 9.82
C GLY A 226 -6.01 -9.47 11.28
N LYS A 227 -4.70 -9.48 11.52
CA LYS A 227 -4.13 -9.56 12.86
C LYS A 227 -4.27 -8.20 13.55
N TYR A 228 -4.82 -8.24 14.76
CA TYR A 228 -5.05 -7.07 15.59
C TYR A 228 -4.24 -7.18 16.87
N ASP A 229 -3.44 -6.16 17.15
CA ASP A 229 -2.66 -6.00 18.39
C ASP A 229 -3.15 -4.73 19.09
N ALA A 230 -3.96 -4.90 20.13
CA ALA A 230 -4.55 -3.79 20.89
C ALA A 230 -3.52 -2.90 21.61
N SER A 231 -2.26 -3.31 21.69
CA SER A 231 -1.18 -2.45 22.21
C SER A 231 -0.62 -1.48 21.17
N LYS A 232 -0.91 -1.72 19.88
CA LYS A 232 -0.39 -0.94 18.75
C LYS A 232 -1.49 -0.25 17.95
N LEU A 233 -2.69 -0.82 17.93
CA LEU A 233 -3.79 -0.36 17.11
C LEU A 233 -5.07 -0.25 17.94
N ARG A 234 -5.93 0.70 17.58
CA ARG A 234 -7.34 0.75 17.96
C ARG A 234 -8.21 0.59 16.73
N ILE A 235 -9.27 -0.21 16.81
CA ILE A 235 -10.26 -0.29 15.73
C ILE A 235 -11.40 0.67 16.05
N GLU A 236 -11.68 1.58 15.13
CA GLU A 236 -12.82 2.50 15.22
C GLU A 236 -13.81 2.24 14.11
N TRP A 237 -15.09 2.25 14.46
CA TRP A 237 -16.19 2.01 13.52
C TRP A 237 -17.04 3.26 13.34
N TYR A 238 -17.49 3.47 12.11
CA TYR A 238 -18.34 4.58 11.73
C TYR A 238 -19.51 4.09 10.90
N LYS A 239 -20.68 4.68 11.12
CA LYS A 239 -21.87 4.51 10.27
C LYS A 239 -22.18 5.87 9.66
N ASN A 240 -22.15 5.95 8.33
CA ASN A 240 -22.10 7.19 7.59
C ASN A 240 -20.99 8.08 8.20
N SER A 241 -21.31 9.29 8.64
CA SER A 241 -20.33 10.21 9.23
C SER A 241 -20.21 10.12 10.76
N GLU A 242 -20.89 9.17 11.41
CA GLU A 242 -20.97 9.09 12.87
C GLU A 242 -20.14 7.93 13.42
N LYS A 243 -19.27 8.23 14.38
CA LYS A 243 -18.51 7.22 15.12
C LYS A 243 -19.43 6.41 16.02
N VAL A 244 -19.22 5.09 16.06
CA VAL A 244 -19.98 4.16 16.89
C VAL A 244 -19.08 3.62 18.00
N ASP A 245 -18.91 4.41 19.08
CA ASP A 245 -17.96 4.11 20.18
C ASP A 245 -18.20 2.75 20.85
N SER A 246 -19.45 2.24 20.85
CA SER A 246 -19.76 0.93 21.43
C SER A 246 -19.12 -0.24 20.67
N LEU A 247 -18.63 -0.01 19.45
CA LEU A 247 -17.99 -1.01 18.59
C LEU A 247 -16.46 -0.91 18.58
N THR A 248 -15.86 0.03 19.33
CA THR A 248 -14.40 0.17 19.39
C THR A 248 -13.72 -1.14 19.75
N ASP A 249 -12.62 -1.44 19.04
CA ASP A 249 -11.78 -2.64 19.19
C ASP A 249 -12.50 -3.98 18.90
N GLN A 250 -13.71 -3.93 18.32
CA GLN A 250 -14.41 -5.11 17.85
C GLN A 250 -13.94 -5.47 16.43
N LYS A 251 -13.58 -6.74 16.25
CA LYS A 251 -13.24 -7.31 14.94
C LYS A 251 -14.44 -7.88 14.19
N GLU A 252 -15.54 -8.13 14.87
CA GLU A 252 -16.78 -8.61 14.28
C GLU A 252 -17.90 -7.72 14.80
N VAL A 253 -18.64 -7.09 13.89
CA VAL A 253 -19.72 -6.15 14.23
C VAL A 253 -20.94 -6.45 13.39
N ILE A 254 -22.12 -6.14 13.92
CA ILE A 254 -23.39 -6.26 13.21
C ILE A 254 -24.07 -4.90 13.17
N PHE A 255 -24.40 -4.44 11.95
CA PHE A 255 -25.22 -3.26 11.73
C PHE A 255 -26.61 -3.66 11.28
N THR A 256 -27.64 -3.20 11.98
CA THR A 256 -29.03 -3.38 11.55
C THR A 256 -29.34 -2.49 10.34
N ARG A 257 -30.20 -3.00 9.45
CA ARG A 257 -30.75 -2.25 8.33
C ARG A 257 -31.28 -0.89 8.82
N PRO A 258 -30.94 0.22 8.15
CA PRO A 258 -31.48 1.54 8.51
C PRO A 258 -33.00 1.57 8.36
N THR A 259 -33.67 2.45 9.10
CA THR A 259 -35.12 2.64 8.99
C THR A 259 -35.53 3.39 7.73
N VAL A 260 -34.57 4.01 7.03
CA VAL A 260 -34.74 4.71 5.77
C VAL A 260 -33.96 3.95 4.72
N ASP A 261 -34.59 3.65 3.58
CA ASP A 261 -33.92 3.00 2.46
C ASP A 261 -33.00 4.01 1.76
N GLU A 262 -31.71 3.91 2.09
CA GLU A 262 -30.64 4.78 1.57
C GLU A 262 -29.35 3.99 1.37
N ILE A 263 -28.38 4.62 0.70
CA ILE A 263 -27.01 4.13 0.67
C ILE A 263 -26.36 4.46 2.01
N THR A 264 -25.93 3.44 2.74
CA THR A 264 -25.23 3.58 4.02
C THR A 264 -23.78 3.16 3.88
N ARG A 265 -22.86 3.94 4.44
CA ARG A 265 -21.43 3.64 4.53
C ARG A 265 -21.10 3.08 5.91
N TYR A 266 -20.43 1.93 5.97
CA TYR A 266 -19.90 1.34 7.19
C TYR A 266 -18.39 1.33 7.11
N THR A 267 -17.72 2.16 7.90
CA THR A 267 -16.26 2.34 7.82
C THR A 267 -15.61 1.77 9.07
N TRP A 268 -14.47 1.10 8.89
CA TRP A 268 -13.57 0.74 9.97
C TRP A 268 -12.21 1.36 9.72
N LYS A 269 -11.58 1.86 10.78
CA LYS A 269 -10.24 2.42 10.76
C LYS A 269 -9.39 1.77 11.84
N ALA A 270 -8.14 1.49 11.51
CA ALA A 270 -7.11 1.06 12.44
C ALA A 270 -6.24 2.27 12.81
N VAL A 271 -6.51 2.83 13.98
CA VAL A 271 -5.81 3.99 14.53
C VAL A 271 -4.51 3.54 15.15
N ASP A 272 -3.39 4.13 14.71
CA ASP A 272 -2.08 3.89 15.30
C ASP A 272 -1.99 4.43 16.73
N LEU A 273 -1.55 3.58 17.66
CA LEU A 273 -1.29 3.94 19.06
C LEU A 273 0.21 4.10 19.33
N THR A 274 1.07 3.79 18.35
CA THR A 274 2.53 3.83 18.50
C THR A 274 3.12 5.20 18.19
N GLY A 275 2.40 6.03 17.41
CA GLY A 275 2.84 7.35 16.97
C GLY A 275 3.81 7.30 15.78
N VAL A 276 3.86 6.17 15.07
CA VAL A 276 4.58 6.03 13.80
C VAL A 276 3.80 6.67 12.67
N ILE A 277 2.47 6.58 12.71
CA ILE A 277 1.57 7.26 11.77
C ILE A 277 1.09 8.57 12.41
N THR A 278 1.40 9.65 11.72
CA THR A 278 1.26 11.05 12.12
C THR A 278 0.51 11.88 11.08
N VAL A 279 0.44 11.41 9.84
CA VAL A 279 -0.44 11.98 8.81
C VAL A 279 -1.87 12.04 9.35
N ALA A 280 -2.51 13.18 9.14
CA ALA A 280 -3.89 13.36 9.58
C ALA A 280 -4.81 12.55 8.68
N GLU A 281 -5.82 11.92 9.29
CA GLU A 281 -6.82 11.14 8.58
C GLU A 281 -8.22 11.73 8.81
N ASP A 282 -8.91 12.00 7.72
CA ASP A 282 -10.35 12.08 7.61
C ASP A 282 -10.90 10.69 7.23
N PRO A 283 -11.72 10.05 8.08
CA PRO A 283 -12.32 8.76 7.75
C PRO A 283 -13.27 8.79 6.54
N PHE A 284 -13.55 9.96 5.99
CA PHE A 284 -14.44 10.14 4.86
C PHE A 284 -13.77 10.61 3.58
N ASP A 285 -12.49 11.01 3.63
CA ASP A 285 -11.71 11.39 2.46
C ASP A 285 -10.68 10.30 2.14
N VAL A 286 -10.74 9.79 0.91
CA VAL A 286 -9.84 8.74 0.43
C VAL A 286 -8.52 9.31 -0.13
N ASN A 287 -8.37 10.64 -0.18
CA ASN A 287 -7.21 11.33 -0.78
C ASN A 287 -6.50 12.28 0.21
N ASP A 288 -6.53 11.97 1.49
CA ASP A 288 -6.15 12.88 2.58
C ASP A 288 -4.72 12.67 3.13
N SER A 289 -4.00 11.67 2.62
CA SER A 289 -2.71 11.28 3.17
C SER A 289 -1.56 11.69 2.27
N TYR A 290 -1.09 10.79 1.41
CA TYR A 290 -0.02 11.07 0.46
C TYR A 290 -0.57 11.07 -0.96
N GLU A 291 -0.39 12.19 -1.64
CA GLU A 291 -0.64 12.30 -3.08
C GLU A 291 0.00 11.11 -3.82
N GLY A 292 -0.81 10.45 -4.65
CA GLY A 292 -0.37 9.35 -5.51
C GLY A 292 -0.79 8.00 -4.97
N LEU A 293 0.17 7.22 -4.47
CA LEU A 293 0.02 5.80 -4.16
C LEU A 293 -1.08 5.45 -3.14
N PHE A 294 -1.36 6.35 -2.20
CA PHE A 294 -2.36 6.12 -1.15
C PHE A 294 -3.73 6.71 -1.45
N ASP A 295 -3.89 7.40 -2.58
CA ASP A 295 -5.18 7.94 -3.05
C ASP A 295 -5.99 6.83 -3.74
N TYR A 296 -6.41 5.82 -2.95
CA TYR A 296 -7.14 4.68 -3.48
C TYR A 296 -8.58 5.05 -3.85
N ARG A 297 -9.03 4.57 -5.00
CA ARG A 297 -10.42 4.78 -5.44
C ARG A 297 -11.33 3.64 -4.98
N PRO A 298 -12.56 3.96 -4.52
CA PRO A 298 -13.62 2.99 -4.30
C PRO A 298 -13.87 2.07 -5.51
N ARG A 299 -14.30 0.83 -5.23
CA ARG A 299 -14.74 -0.17 -6.22
C ARG A 299 -16.16 -0.63 -5.90
N PHE A 300 -17.04 -0.64 -6.88
CA PHE A 300 -18.47 -0.90 -6.68
C PHE A 300 -18.96 -2.09 -7.50
N TYR A 301 -20.01 -2.75 -7.00
CA TYR A 301 -20.52 -4.00 -7.58
C TYR A 301 -22.05 -3.99 -7.67
N SER A 302 -22.58 -4.56 -8.74
CA SER A 302 -23.99 -4.88 -8.89
C SER A 302 -24.20 -6.39 -8.99
N TRP A 303 -25.29 -6.90 -8.43
CA TRP A 303 -25.72 -8.27 -8.56
C TRP A 303 -26.68 -8.41 -9.72
N ASN A 304 -26.36 -9.26 -10.70
CA ASN A 304 -27.26 -9.53 -11.81
C ASN A 304 -28.18 -10.76 -11.58
N GLY A 305 -28.15 -11.37 -10.40
CA GLY A 305 -28.85 -12.64 -10.11
C GLY A 305 -27.98 -13.89 -10.18
N SER A 306 -26.78 -13.80 -10.76
CA SER A 306 -25.88 -14.95 -11.00
C SER A 306 -24.40 -14.65 -10.75
N SER A 307 -23.98 -13.40 -10.93
CA SER A 307 -22.62 -12.94 -10.72
C SER A 307 -22.60 -11.48 -10.28
N TRP A 308 -21.52 -11.10 -9.61
CA TRP A 308 -21.19 -9.71 -9.34
C TRP A 308 -20.56 -9.08 -10.58
N GLU A 309 -21.15 -7.99 -11.06
CA GLU A 309 -20.62 -7.18 -12.15
C GLU A 309 -20.00 -5.90 -11.61
N GLY A 310 -18.99 -5.38 -12.32
CA GLY A 310 -18.29 -4.14 -11.95
C GLY A 310 -19.20 -2.90 -11.95
N PRO A 311 -18.66 -1.74 -11.57
CA PRO A 311 -17.40 -1.19 -12.06
C PRO A 311 -16.21 -1.36 -11.13
N PHE A 312 -15.04 -1.59 -11.73
CA PHE A 312 -13.75 -1.55 -11.02
C PHE A 312 -13.20 -0.11 -10.89
N TYR A 313 -14.08 0.89 -10.80
CA TYR A 313 -13.77 2.30 -10.60
C TYR A 313 -14.80 2.92 -9.64
N SER A 314 -14.55 4.15 -9.17
CA SER A 314 -15.48 4.91 -8.32
C SER A 314 -16.49 5.64 -9.18
N PRO A 315 -17.76 5.21 -9.27
CA PRO A 315 -18.79 5.89 -10.05
C PRO A 315 -19.30 7.12 -9.30
N ASP A 316 -19.70 8.15 -10.05
CA ASP A 316 -20.29 9.38 -9.49
C ASP A 316 -21.69 9.13 -8.89
N ASP A 317 -22.39 8.12 -9.41
CA ASP A 317 -23.71 7.69 -8.94
C ASP A 317 -23.64 6.25 -8.40
N LEU A 318 -23.89 6.11 -7.10
CA LEU A 318 -23.85 4.82 -6.41
C LEU A 318 -25.20 4.09 -6.43
N THR A 319 -26.29 4.75 -6.85
CA THR A 319 -27.65 4.19 -6.81
C THR A 319 -27.88 2.93 -7.65
N PRO A 320 -27.12 2.65 -8.73
CA PRO A 320 -27.27 1.40 -9.48
C PRO A 320 -26.61 0.17 -8.81
N TYR A 321 -25.83 0.38 -7.75
CA TYR A 321 -24.99 -0.67 -7.15
C TYR A 321 -25.58 -1.14 -5.84
N ASP A 322 -25.53 -2.45 -5.61
CA ASP A 322 -26.02 -3.07 -4.38
C ASP A 322 -25.11 -2.80 -3.20
N TYR A 323 -23.80 -2.89 -3.45
CA TYR A 323 -22.77 -2.54 -2.48
C TYR A 323 -21.46 -2.16 -3.18
N GLY A 324 -20.54 -1.58 -2.41
CA GLY A 324 -19.18 -1.31 -2.85
C GLY A 324 -18.21 -1.32 -1.68
N VAL A 325 -16.92 -1.43 -1.98
CA VAL A 325 -15.86 -1.30 -0.98
C VAL A 325 -14.87 -0.22 -1.39
N SER A 326 -14.40 0.56 -0.43
CA SER A 326 -13.26 1.45 -0.61
C SER A 326 -12.10 0.99 0.26
N ILE A 327 -10.90 1.20 -0.24
CA ILE A 327 -9.67 1.16 0.55
C ILE A 327 -9.46 2.59 1.02
N GLU A 328 -9.30 2.76 2.31
CA GLU A 328 -8.88 4.01 2.93
C GLU A 328 -7.44 3.83 3.41
N VAL A 329 -6.75 4.92 3.71
CA VAL A 329 -5.34 4.86 4.06
C VAL A 329 -5.09 4.00 5.30
N LEU A 330 -5.88 4.15 6.36
CA LEU A 330 -5.82 3.30 7.56
C LEU A 330 -7.04 2.38 7.76
N GLY A 331 -7.71 1.98 6.68
CA GLY A 331 -8.90 1.14 6.84
C GLY A 331 -9.66 0.92 5.56
N SER A 332 -10.97 0.75 5.67
CA SER A 332 -11.83 0.50 4.51
C SER A 332 -13.28 0.82 4.85
N SER A 333 -14.09 0.97 3.80
CA SER A 333 -15.53 1.16 3.94
C SER A 333 -16.30 0.14 3.12
N LEU A 334 -17.45 -0.29 3.66
CA LEU A 334 -18.48 -1.04 2.94
C LEU A 334 -19.67 -0.10 2.72
N PHE A 335 -20.02 0.13 1.46
CA PHE A 335 -21.22 0.86 1.04
C PHE A 335 -22.31 -0.14 0.75
N ILE A 336 -23.52 0.07 1.26
CA ILE A 336 -24.67 -0.80 0.98
C ILE A 336 -25.85 0.07 0.58
N ASN A 337 -26.44 -0.21 -0.58
CA ASN A 337 -27.65 0.43 -1.04
C ASN A 337 -28.89 -0.34 -0.56
N TRP A 338 -29.41 0.04 0.61
CA TRP A 338 -30.57 -0.65 1.19
C TRP A 338 -31.85 -0.47 0.39
N SER A 339 -31.90 0.48 -0.56
CA SER A 339 -33.05 0.70 -1.45
C SER A 339 -33.23 -0.39 -2.51
N LEU A 340 -32.22 -1.25 -2.74
CA LEU A 340 -32.27 -2.34 -3.71
C LEU A 340 -32.64 -3.70 -3.10
N TRP A 341 -32.79 -3.77 -1.77
CA TRP A 341 -32.93 -5.03 -1.01
C TRP A 341 -34.15 -5.08 -0.10
#